data_AF-A0A2S2NVD1-F1
#
_entry.id   AF-A0A2S2NVD1-F1
#
_cell.length_a   1.000
_cell.length_b   1.000
_cell.length_c   1.000
_cell.angle_alpha   90.00
_cell.angle_beta   90.00
_cell.angle_gamma   90.00
#
_symmetry.space_group_name_H-M   'P 1'
#
loop_
_entity.id
_entity.type
_entity.pdbx_description
1 polymer ?
#
loop_
_entity_poly.entity_id
_entity_poly.type
_entity_poly.pdbx_seq_one_letter_code
_entity_poly.pdbx_strand_id
1 'polypeptide(L)'
;NQKSVTGYLDATGTLVRKINKESKRVLYYVLVVNVALPRNSSVTCPVVEMISSEHDIVAISQWLNAFKAFVLKHKLTWPVFTNIVTDFSYAQMNALCIGWNGFTSIFDYLNWCYRVLVENNDGSNVTIINICVNHYTKIIVNHVYTYFQSEINDS
;
A
#
# COMPACT_ATOMS: atom_id res chain seq x y z
N ASN A 1 -11.79 -11.09 21.69
CA ASN A 1 -10.85 -11.00 20.56
C ASN A 1 -11.32 -9.94 19.58
N GLN A 2 -10.76 -8.74 19.68
CA GLN A 2 -11.02 -7.66 18.72
C GLN A 2 -10.33 -8.03 17.40
N LYS A 3 -11.09 -8.15 16.30
CA LYS A 3 -10.49 -8.38 14.97
C LYS A 3 -9.57 -7.21 14.66
N SER A 4 -8.35 -7.48 14.20
CA SER A 4 -7.46 -6.40 13.80
C SER A 4 -8.00 -5.71 12.55
N VAL A 5 -7.95 -4.39 12.53
CA VAL A 5 -8.41 -3.57 11.40
C VAL A 5 -7.33 -3.58 10.31
N THR A 6 -7.74 -3.86 9.07
CA THR A 6 -6.87 -3.84 7.89
C THR A 6 -7.03 -2.51 7.16
N GLY A 7 -5.92 -1.84 6.87
CA GLY A 7 -5.88 -0.69 5.98
C GLY A 7 -5.74 -1.11 4.52
N TYR A 8 -6.33 -0.35 3.60
CA TYR A 8 -6.20 -0.56 2.16
C TYR A 8 -5.66 0.71 1.54
N LEU A 9 -4.42 0.66 1.04
CA LEU A 9 -3.77 1.77 0.36
C LEU A 9 -3.97 1.61 -1.15
N ASP A 10 -4.53 2.62 -1.78
CA ASP A 10 -4.74 2.66 -3.22
C ASP A 10 -4.36 4.04 -3.79
N ALA A 11 -4.10 4.10 -5.10
CA ALA A 11 -3.83 5.32 -5.83
C ALA A 11 -4.59 5.33 -7.17
N THR A 12 -5.41 6.36 -7.40
CA THR A 12 -6.15 6.52 -8.66
C THR A 12 -5.86 7.85 -9.33
N GLY A 13 -5.69 7.79 -10.66
CA GLY A 13 -5.59 8.97 -11.51
C GLY A 13 -6.91 9.33 -12.19
N THR A 14 -7.99 8.58 -11.96
CA THR A 14 -9.28 8.82 -12.65
C THR A 14 -10.06 9.98 -12.03
N LEU A 15 -9.81 10.27 -10.76
CA LEU A 15 -10.51 11.32 -10.00
C LEU A 15 -9.88 12.71 -10.16
N VAL A 16 -8.62 12.79 -10.60
CA VAL A 16 -7.88 14.05 -10.67
C VAL A 16 -7.56 14.41 -12.11
N ARG A 17 -8.04 15.58 -12.55
CA ARG A 17 -7.73 16.11 -13.88
C ARG A 17 -6.32 16.66 -13.91
N LYS A 18 -5.63 16.43 -15.03
CA LYS A 18 -4.39 17.15 -15.34
C LYS A 18 -4.68 18.65 -15.45
N ILE A 19 -3.75 19.47 -14.99
CA ILE A 19 -3.84 20.93 -15.10
C ILE A 19 -3.67 21.36 -16.56
N ASN A 20 -2.79 20.68 -17.31
CA ASN A 20 -2.63 20.83 -18.76
C ASN A 20 -2.15 19.51 -19.40
N LYS A 21 -2.11 19.40 -20.74
CA LYS A 21 -1.73 18.14 -21.42
C LYS A 21 -0.29 17.69 -21.10
N GLU A 22 0.60 18.66 -20.88
CA GLU A 22 2.03 18.47 -20.64
C GLU A 22 2.35 18.15 -19.18
N SER A 23 1.40 18.31 -18.25
CA SER A 23 1.64 18.10 -16.83
C SER A 23 1.89 16.62 -16.54
N LYS A 24 2.75 16.37 -15.54
CA LYS A 24 2.86 15.07 -14.88
C LYS A 24 1.47 14.57 -14.50
N ARG A 25 1.31 13.25 -14.51
CA ARG A 25 0.08 12.62 -14.01
C ARG A 25 -0.11 13.03 -12.55
N VAL A 26 -1.34 13.29 -12.16
CA VAL A 26 -1.69 13.52 -10.75
C VAL A 26 -2.47 12.30 -10.28
N LEU A 27 -2.12 11.80 -9.10
CA LEU A 27 -2.79 10.68 -8.47
C LEU A 27 -3.35 11.14 -7.13
N TYR A 28 -4.54 10.63 -6.81
CA TYR A 28 -5.14 10.67 -5.50
C TYR A 28 -4.83 9.34 -4.79
N TYR A 29 -4.05 9.43 -3.73
CA TYR A 29 -3.70 8.34 -2.83
C TYR A 29 -4.64 8.37 -1.64
N VAL A 30 -5.12 7.21 -1.23
CA VAL A 30 -5.97 7.07 -0.05
C VAL A 30 -5.65 5.78 0.69
N LEU A 31 -5.53 5.89 2.02
CA LEU A 31 -5.58 4.75 2.92
C LEU A 31 -6.98 4.68 3.52
N VAL A 32 -7.74 3.64 3.20
CA VAL A 32 -9.09 3.42 3.73
C VAL A 32 -9.13 2.25 4.70
N VAL A 33 -10.14 2.24 5.57
CA VAL A 33 -10.48 1.10 6.41
C VAL A 33 -11.95 0.75 6.22
N ASN A 34 -12.28 -0.53 6.36
CA ASN A 34 -13.66 -0.97 6.42
C ASN A 34 -14.10 -1.09 7.88
N VAL A 35 -15.02 -0.23 8.30
CA VAL A 35 -15.56 -0.19 9.66
C VAL A 35 -16.86 -0.98 9.69
N ALA A 36 -16.90 -2.03 10.51
CA ALA A 36 -18.13 -2.78 10.74
C ALA A 36 -19.14 -1.92 11.49
N LEU A 37 -20.36 -1.88 10.99
CA LEU A 37 -21.50 -1.20 11.57
C LEU A 37 -22.50 -2.25 12.12
N PRO A 38 -23.45 -1.84 12.98
CA PRO A 38 -24.53 -2.71 13.41
C PRO A 38 -25.28 -3.35 12.23
N ARG A 39 -25.91 -4.50 12.46
CA ARG A 39 -26.74 -5.23 11.48
C ARG A 39 -25.97 -5.74 10.24
N ASN A 40 -24.73 -6.20 10.43
CA ASN A 40 -23.88 -6.75 9.37
C ASN A 40 -23.65 -5.80 8.20
N SER A 41 -23.71 -4.49 8.45
CA SER A 41 -23.33 -3.47 7.46
C SER A 41 -21.88 -3.04 7.69
N SER A 42 -21.28 -2.39 6.69
CA SER A 42 -19.94 -1.86 6.82
C SER A 42 -19.81 -0.58 6.02
N VAL A 43 -18.91 0.31 6.46
CA VAL A 43 -18.62 1.57 5.78
C VAL A 43 -17.12 1.68 5.52
N THR A 44 -16.77 2.06 4.30
CA THR A 44 -15.40 2.39 3.94
C THR A 44 -15.12 3.83 4.35
N CYS A 45 -14.17 4.02 5.26
CA CYS A 45 -13.78 5.34 5.74
C CYS A 45 -12.35 5.66 5.29
N PRO A 46 -12.09 6.82 4.66
CA PRO A 46 -10.73 7.30 4.45
C PRO A 46 -10.10 7.65 5.80
N VAL A 47 -8.84 7.24 5.98
CA VAL A 47 -8.03 7.50 7.17
C VAL A 47 -7.06 8.62 6.91
N VAL A 48 -6.39 8.57 5.77
CA VAL A 48 -5.46 9.60 5.31
C VAL A 48 -5.40 9.61 3.78
N GLU A 49 -5.23 10.80 3.22
CA GLU A 49 -5.28 11.07 1.78
C GLU A 49 -4.08 11.92 1.35
N MET A 50 -3.71 11.83 0.08
CA MET A 50 -2.74 12.73 -0.56
C MET A 50 -3.07 12.89 -2.04
N ILE A 51 -3.03 14.12 -2.55
CA ILE A 51 -3.01 14.40 -3.99
C ILE A 51 -1.60 14.80 -4.35
N SER A 52 -0.96 14.08 -5.28
CA SER A 52 0.43 14.32 -5.66
C SER A 52 0.65 14.09 -7.15
N SER A 53 1.58 14.85 -7.74
CA SER A 53 2.17 14.56 -9.06
C SER A 53 3.52 13.83 -8.97
N GLU A 54 4.04 13.67 -7.75
CA GLU A 54 5.23 12.89 -7.46
C GLU A 54 4.80 11.52 -6.92
N HIS A 55 5.26 10.46 -7.59
CA HIS A 55 4.83 9.08 -7.36
C HIS A 55 5.98 8.17 -6.96
N ASP A 56 7.10 8.77 -6.56
CA ASP A 56 8.28 8.05 -6.13
C ASP A 56 8.19 7.61 -4.65
N ILE A 57 9.16 6.79 -4.26
CA ILE A 57 9.24 6.23 -2.91
C ILE A 57 9.39 7.33 -1.86
N VAL A 58 10.11 8.41 -2.17
CA VAL A 58 10.39 9.50 -1.23
C VAL A 58 9.10 10.25 -0.90
N ALA A 59 8.35 10.67 -1.91
CA ALA A 59 7.09 11.39 -1.72
C ALA A 59 6.07 10.56 -0.92
N ILE A 60 5.88 9.29 -1.30
CA ILE A 60 4.91 8.41 -0.62
C ILE A 60 5.37 8.11 0.82
N SER A 61 6.65 7.85 1.06
CA SER A 61 7.17 7.55 2.40
C SER A 61 7.12 8.77 3.33
N GLN A 62 7.38 9.98 2.82
CA GLN A 62 7.23 11.22 3.59
C GLN A 62 5.79 11.44 4.03
N TRP A 63 4.82 11.20 3.14
CA TRP A 63 3.40 11.28 3.48
C TRP A 63 3.00 10.29 4.57
N LEU A 64 3.42 9.03 4.46
CA LEU A 64 3.14 8.00 5.47
C LEU A 64 3.81 8.34 6.83
N ASN A 65 5.04 8.86 6.80
CA ASN A 65 5.74 9.33 7.99
C ASN A 65 5.05 10.54 8.64
N ALA A 66 4.53 11.47 7.85
CA ALA A 66 3.76 12.61 8.35
C ALA A 66 2.49 12.14 9.07
N PHE A 67 1.80 11.13 8.51
CA PHE A 67 0.66 10.50 9.17
C PHE A 67 1.06 9.80 10.48
N LYS A 68 2.15 9.03 10.48
CA LYS A 68 2.71 8.42 11.71
C LYS A 68 3.01 9.47 12.78
N ALA A 69 3.65 10.58 12.41
CA ALA A 69 3.95 11.68 13.31
C ALA A 69 2.67 12.30 13.88
N PHE A 70 1.63 12.47 13.07
CA PHE A 70 0.30 12.91 13.52
C PHE A 70 -0.30 11.95 14.55
N VAL A 71 -0.34 10.63 14.28
CA VAL A 71 -0.86 9.62 15.20
C VAL A 71 -0.15 9.67 16.55
N LEU A 72 1.20 9.69 16.54
CA LEU A 72 2.01 9.72 17.75
C LEU A 72 1.85 11.03 18.54
N LYS A 73 1.74 12.18 17.85
CA LYS A 73 1.46 13.48 18.48
C LYS A 73 0.14 13.47 19.26
N HIS A 74 -0.84 12.72 18.77
CA HIS A 74 -2.14 12.52 19.43
C HIS A 74 -2.16 11.38 20.46
N LYS A 75 -0.99 10.86 20.87
CA LYS A 75 -0.82 9.80 21.89
C LYS A 75 -1.58 8.50 21.56
N LEU A 76 -1.77 8.22 20.28
CA LEU A 76 -2.34 6.96 19.80
C LEU A 76 -1.22 5.92 19.59
N THR A 77 -1.59 4.64 19.61
CA THR A 77 -0.65 3.54 19.39
C THR A 77 -0.26 3.41 17.93
N TRP A 78 1.03 3.12 17.69
CA TRP A 78 1.55 2.76 16.37
C TRP A 78 2.11 1.33 16.40
N PRO A 79 1.90 0.51 15.36
CA PRO A 79 1.12 0.80 14.15
C PRO A 79 -0.39 0.82 14.40
N VAL A 80 -1.13 1.67 13.67
CA VAL A 80 -2.60 1.75 13.77
C VAL A 80 -3.31 0.57 13.11
N PHE A 81 -2.63 -0.13 12.20
CA PHE A 81 -3.12 -1.33 11.50
C PHE A 81 -2.07 -2.42 11.57
N THR A 82 -2.49 -3.65 11.83
CA THR A 82 -1.61 -4.83 11.77
C THR A 82 -1.36 -5.29 10.34
N ASN A 83 -2.28 -4.96 9.43
CA ASN A 83 -2.23 -5.33 8.02
C ASN A 83 -2.52 -4.10 7.15
N ILE A 84 -1.74 -3.93 6.09
CA ILE A 84 -2.04 -3.03 4.98
C ILE A 84 -2.07 -3.83 3.69
N VAL A 85 -3.12 -3.65 2.90
CA VAL A 85 -3.23 -4.17 1.54
C VAL A 85 -2.89 -3.04 0.57
N THR A 86 -2.03 -3.30 -0.42
CA THR A 86 -1.64 -2.33 -1.46
C THR A 86 -1.55 -3.02 -2.82
N ASP A 87 -1.50 -2.23 -3.89
CA ASP A 87 -1.22 -2.74 -5.22
C ASP A 87 0.20 -3.29 -5.35
N PHE A 88 0.42 -4.14 -6.36
CA PHE A 88 1.75 -4.63 -6.71
C PHE A 88 2.58 -3.52 -7.41
N SER A 89 2.95 -2.51 -6.63
CA SER A 89 3.71 -1.34 -7.03
C SER A 89 4.95 -1.23 -6.17
N TYR A 90 6.13 -1.33 -6.78
CA TYR A 90 7.40 -1.22 -6.07
C TYR A 90 7.49 0.08 -5.25
N ALA A 91 7.02 1.20 -5.82
CA ALA A 91 7.03 2.49 -5.14
C ALA A 91 6.16 2.47 -3.87
N GLN A 92 4.94 1.95 -3.94
CA GLN A 92 4.05 1.88 -2.77
C GLN A 92 4.55 0.88 -1.72
N MET A 93 4.95 -0.32 -2.16
CA MET A 93 5.45 -1.36 -1.25
C MET A 93 6.71 -0.90 -0.51
N ASN A 94 7.67 -0.33 -1.23
CA ASN A 94 8.91 0.16 -0.61
C ASN A 94 8.65 1.39 0.26
N ALA A 95 7.77 2.30 -0.16
CA ALA A 95 7.37 3.44 0.67
C ALA A 95 6.65 3.04 1.96
N LEU A 96 5.82 1.98 1.95
CA LEU A 96 5.24 1.41 3.17
C LEU A 96 6.32 0.82 4.09
N CYS A 97 7.29 0.09 3.53
CA CYS A 97 8.41 -0.44 4.33
C CYS A 97 9.14 0.70 5.06
N ILE A 98 9.42 1.80 4.36
CA ILE A 98 10.16 2.94 4.88
C ILE A 98 9.29 3.82 5.80
N GLY A 99 8.22 4.39 5.25
CA GLY A 99 7.41 5.41 5.92
C GLY A 99 6.44 4.85 6.96
N TRP A 100 6.08 3.57 6.88
CA TRP A 100 5.15 2.95 7.84
C TRP A 100 5.89 2.09 8.87
N ASN A 101 6.65 1.11 8.38
CA ASN A 101 7.33 0.13 9.23
C ASN A 101 8.70 0.62 9.74
N GLY A 102 9.29 1.67 9.16
CA GLY A 102 10.58 2.20 9.59
C GLY A 102 11.79 1.39 9.14
N PHE A 103 11.65 0.53 8.12
CA PHE A 103 12.77 -0.13 7.47
C PHE A 103 13.54 0.84 6.56
N THR A 104 14.76 0.47 6.16
CA THR A 104 15.51 1.21 5.15
C THR A 104 15.09 0.89 3.72
N SER A 105 14.54 -0.31 3.49
CA SER A 105 14.06 -0.75 2.18
C SER A 105 13.08 -1.91 2.29
N ILE A 106 12.43 -2.24 1.16
CA ILE A 106 11.65 -3.47 0.99
C ILE A 106 12.49 -4.73 1.21
N PHE A 107 13.78 -4.72 0.91
CA PHE A 107 14.63 -5.88 1.12
C PHE A 107 14.83 -6.17 2.62
N ASP A 108 14.94 -5.14 3.44
CA ASP A 108 15.03 -5.28 4.90
C ASP A 108 13.73 -5.85 5.47
N TYR A 109 12.58 -5.41 4.93
CA TYR A 109 11.28 -5.98 5.27
C TYR A 109 11.16 -7.47 4.85
N LEU A 110 11.63 -7.83 3.65
CA LEU A 110 11.63 -9.22 3.19
C LEU A 110 12.55 -10.11 4.03
N ASN A 111 13.74 -9.61 4.38
CA ASN A 111 14.65 -10.28 5.31
C ASN A 111 13.99 -10.46 6.68
N TRP A 112 13.31 -9.43 7.19
CA TRP A 112 12.53 -9.55 8.42
C TRP A 112 11.43 -10.61 8.31
N CYS A 113 10.67 -10.65 7.21
CA CYS A 113 9.66 -11.68 6.97
C CYS A 113 10.27 -13.08 7.00
N TYR A 114 11.41 -13.27 6.34
CA TYR A 114 12.15 -14.54 6.35
C TYR A 114 12.51 -14.95 7.78
N ARG A 115 13.05 -14.03 8.59
CA ARG A 115 13.40 -14.30 9.99
C ARG A 115 12.19 -14.66 10.86
N VAL A 116 11.05 -14.00 10.66
CA VAL A 116 9.80 -14.35 11.36
C VAL A 116 9.35 -15.76 10.98
N LEU A 117 9.35 -16.09 9.69
CA LEU A 117 8.84 -17.37 9.19
C LEU A 117 9.76 -18.56 9.47
N VAL A 118 11.08 -18.34 9.43
CA VAL A 118 12.08 -19.42 9.50
C VAL A 118 12.77 -19.49 10.87
N GLU A 119 13.03 -18.34 11.50
CA GLU A 119 13.78 -18.27 12.77
C GLU A 119 12.85 -18.17 14.00
N ASN A 120 11.52 -18.17 13.80
CA ASN A 120 10.52 -17.94 14.85
C ASN A 120 10.78 -16.65 15.67
N ASN A 121 11.33 -15.62 15.03
CA ASN A 121 11.55 -14.34 15.67
C ASN A 121 10.22 -13.66 16.01
N ASP A 122 10.15 -12.91 17.11
CA ASP A 122 8.94 -12.17 17.47
C ASP A 122 8.67 -11.08 16.41
N GLY A 123 7.50 -11.16 15.79
CA GLY A 123 7.02 -10.23 14.77
C GLY A 123 6.26 -9.03 15.34
N SER A 124 6.32 -8.81 16.65
CA SER A 124 5.58 -7.74 17.31
C SER A 124 5.92 -6.35 16.74
N ASN A 125 4.90 -5.50 16.63
CA ASN A 125 4.97 -4.08 16.20
C ASN A 125 5.34 -3.79 14.73
N VAL A 126 5.32 -4.77 13.83
CA VAL A 126 5.47 -4.54 12.38
C VAL A 126 4.14 -4.77 11.66
N THR A 127 3.76 -3.87 10.75
CA THR A 127 2.57 -4.05 9.90
C THR A 127 2.90 -4.98 8.73
N ILE A 128 2.08 -6.01 8.54
CA ILE A 128 2.17 -6.92 7.40
C ILE A 128 1.65 -6.23 6.14
N ILE A 129 2.49 -6.16 5.12
CA ILE A 129 2.14 -5.64 3.80
C ILE A 129 1.65 -6.80 2.94
N ASN A 130 0.38 -6.74 2.55
CA ASN A 130 -0.30 -7.68 1.69
C ASN A 130 -0.50 -7.08 0.29
N ILE A 131 -0.41 -7.90 -0.75
CA ILE A 131 -0.66 -7.48 -2.12
C ILE A 131 -2.14 -7.69 -2.45
N CYS A 132 -2.77 -6.70 -3.07
CA CYS A 132 -4.12 -6.81 -3.59
C CYS A 132 -4.17 -7.89 -4.68
N VAL A 133 -4.85 -9.00 -4.39
CA VAL A 133 -4.96 -10.15 -5.29
C VAL A 133 -5.57 -9.74 -6.63
N ASN A 134 -6.58 -8.87 -6.63
CA ASN A 134 -7.22 -8.42 -7.87
C ASN A 134 -6.24 -7.71 -8.81
N HIS A 135 -5.40 -6.82 -8.28
CA HIS A 135 -4.39 -6.12 -9.08
C HIS A 135 -3.27 -7.07 -9.51
N TYR A 136 -2.87 -7.98 -8.64
CA TYR A 136 -1.88 -9.01 -8.97
C TYR A 136 -2.34 -9.96 -10.08
N THR A 137 -3.58 -10.45 -10.02
CA THR A 137 -4.16 -11.31 -11.06
C THR A 137 -4.23 -10.58 -12.40
N LYS A 138 -4.63 -9.30 -12.43
CA LYS A 138 -4.62 -8.50 -13.65
C LYS A 138 -3.22 -8.40 -14.27
N ILE A 139 -2.19 -8.26 -13.45
CA ILE A 139 -0.79 -8.21 -13.91
C ILE A 139 -0.38 -9.56 -14.51
N ILE A 140 -0.68 -10.67 -13.84
CA ILE A 140 -0.37 -12.02 -14.38
C ILE A 140 -1.07 -12.24 -15.71
N VAL A 141 -2.38 -11.94 -15.77
CA VAL A 141 -3.18 -12.13 -16.99
C VAL A 141 -2.60 -11.31 -18.14
N ASN A 142 -2.28 -10.04 -17.92
CA ASN A 142 -1.65 -9.20 -18.93
C ASN A 142 -0.27 -9.73 -19.36
N HIS A 143 0.54 -10.22 -18.42
CA HIS A 143 1.86 -10.78 -18.74
C HIS A 143 1.75 -12.03 -19.61
N VAL A 144 0.83 -12.93 -19.27
CA VAL A 144 0.52 -14.14 -20.05
C VAL A 144 0.04 -13.76 -21.46
N TYR A 145 -0.87 -12.80 -21.58
CA TYR A 145 -1.35 -12.35 -22.89
C TYR A 145 -0.23 -11.79 -23.76
N THR A 146 0.63 -10.91 -23.21
CA THR A 146 1.75 -10.32 -23.95
C THR A 146 2.72 -11.41 -24.42
N TYR A 147 3.07 -12.35 -23.54
CA TYR A 147 4.01 -13.44 -23.86
C TYR A 147 3.52 -14.29 -25.04
N PHE A 148 2.26 -14.74 -25.01
CA PHE A 148 1.72 -15.55 -26.10
C PHE A 148 1.41 -14.75 -27.37
N GLN A 149 1.13 -13.44 -27.27
CA GLN A 149 1.01 -12.58 -28.46
C GLN A 149 2.36 -12.35 -29.14
N SER A 150 3.47 -12.25 -28.41
CA SER A 150 4.81 -12.18 -29.03
C SER A 150 5.15 -13.45 -29.80
N GLU A 151 4.82 -14.64 -29.27
CA GLU A 151 5.10 -15.91 -29.97
C GLU A 151 4.33 -16.04 -31.31
N ILE A 152 3.10 -15.50 -31.39
CA ILE A 152 2.29 -15.50 -32.62
C ILE A 152 2.83 -14.51 -33.65
N ASN A 153 3.42 -13.38 -33.23
CA ASN A 153 3.94 -12.37 -34.15
C ASN A 153 5.36 -12.67 -34.65
N ASP A 154 6.09 -13.56 -33.96
CA ASP A 154 7.42 -14.03 -34.32
C ASP A 154 7.41 -15.36 -35.13
N SER A 155 6.21 -15.86 -35.51
CA SER A 155 6.00 -17.05 -36.35
C SER A 155 5.38 -16.73 -37.71
#